data_AF-A0A4R4MSE0-F1
#
_entry.id   AF-A0A4R4MSE0-F1
#
_cell.length_a   1.000
_cell.length_b   1.000
_cell.length_c   1.000
_cell.angle_alpha   90.00
_cell.angle_beta   90.00
_cell.angle_gamma   90.00
#
_symmetry.space_group_name_H-M   'P 1'
#
loop_
_entity.id
_entity.type
_entity.pdbx_description
1 polymer ?
#
loop_
_entity_poly.entity_id
_entity_poly.type
_entity_poly.pdbx_seq_one_letter_code
_entity_poly.pdbx_strand_id
1 'polypeptide(L)'
;MPEPAGTAVSGHGQALPELIEAAFAGLDDKSWAVAQNRIFTDEPSAVDQLAKLFAVPPAEIAATEDELRARLGQWLASDEAAPYRAHLDDLVRTLGPAAPKEQLIGAADWHQVEIRALEVPAWQFVLATLAPQPQPAQAPAQQAQPGQSAFGPVQVASPPASPLVGPPVGPPQFQAFAPVPSAGESNGGAVDESGGPYQPLKDVSQTRRCFRQPDGRWWLRIDVTAEQLAGGECALPTGFASYLNLSPGESRTVRSAAGELTMTWHGRPVLESIERLLVDVGAREGGHLFLTLSDEGVLRARHLPVAAQGAEKITKALRLVGYTAPGGTRDQAARVIATRIGMTGPVSLPDLLARLRERGDRDLLALLD
;
A
#
# COMPACT_ATOMS: atom_id res chain seq x y z
N MET A 1 -2.27 -22.12 54.81
CA MET A 1 -2.89 -21.24 53.79
C MET A 1 -1.96 -21.26 52.60
N PRO A 2 -2.22 -22.05 51.56
CA PRO A 2 -1.31 -22.18 50.43
C PRO A 2 -1.56 -21.09 49.39
N GLU A 3 -0.49 -20.69 48.71
CA GLU A 3 -0.43 -19.79 47.56
C GLU A 3 -1.27 -20.31 46.38
N PRO A 4 -1.84 -19.43 45.51
CA PRO A 4 -2.28 -19.86 44.21
C PRO A 4 -1.07 -20.00 43.28
N ALA A 5 -0.79 -21.25 42.91
CA ALA A 5 0.13 -21.61 41.84
C ALA A 5 -0.32 -20.99 40.52
N GLY A 6 0.62 -20.38 39.80
CA GLY A 6 0.44 -20.04 38.41
C GLY A 6 0.47 -21.27 37.51
N THR A 7 -0.08 -21.16 36.31
CA THR A 7 0.60 -21.64 35.10
C THR A 7 -0.02 -20.97 33.88
N ALA A 8 0.79 -20.18 33.20
CA ALA A 8 0.57 -19.75 31.84
C ALA A 8 0.38 -20.99 30.95
N VAL A 9 -0.68 -21.00 30.14
CA VAL A 9 -0.78 -21.92 29.01
C VAL A 9 -0.11 -21.23 27.82
N SER A 10 1.22 -21.36 27.74
CA SER A 10 1.98 -21.10 26.53
C SER A 10 2.21 -22.44 25.83
N GLY A 11 1.37 -22.73 24.84
CA GLY A 11 1.36 -24.00 24.10
C GLY A 11 1.21 -23.77 22.59
N HIS A 12 2.31 -23.40 21.94
CA HIS A 12 2.75 -23.81 20.58
C HIS A 12 1.67 -24.15 19.54
N GLY A 13 0.96 -23.14 19.06
CA GLY A 13 0.49 -23.05 17.67
C GLY A 13 1.08 -21.77 17.09
N GLN A 14 1.55 -21.78 15.84
CA GLN A 14 1.86 -20.51 15.15
C GLN A 14 0.69 -19.55 15.35
N ALA A 15 0.97 -18.31 15.76
CA ALA A 15 -0.10 -17.34 15.94
C ALA A 15 -0.81 -17.17 14.59
N LEU A 16 -2.14 -17.11 14.56
CA LEU A 16 -2.90 -16.99 13.30
C LEU A 16 -2.38 -15.85 12.39
N PRO A 17 -1.98 -14.67 12.93
CA PRO A 17 -1.29 -13.66 12.12
C PRO A 17 -0.05 -14.19 11.40
N GLU A 18 0.82 -14.95 12.07
CA GLU A 18 2.06 -15.48 11.49
C GLU A 18 1.80 -16.44 10.31
N LEU A 19 0.71 -17.21 10.35
CA LEU A 19 0.30 -18.06 9.23
C LEU A 19 -0.10 -17.22 8.02
N ILE A 20 -0.84 -16.13 8.25
CA ILE A 20 -1.25 -15.20 7.19
C ILE A 20 -0.02 -14.48 6.63
N GLU A 21 0.89 -14.04 7.51
CA GLU A 21 2.16 -13.39 7.14
C GLU A 21 3.00 -14.29 6.22
N ALA A 22 3.17 -15.56 6.59
CA ALA A 22 3.91 -16.52 5.78
C ALA A 22 3.24 -16.76 4.42
N ALA A 23 1.91 -16.90 4.38
CA ALA A 23 1.15 -17.18 3.17
C ALA A 23 1.21 -16.06 2.13
N PHE A 24 1.29 -14.81 2.59
CA PHE A 24 1.32 -13.61 1.74
C PHE A 24 2.67 -12.89 1.76
N ALA A 25 3.72 -13.51 2.31
CA ALA A 25 5.07 -12.99 2.23
C ALA A 25 5.53 -12.86 0.76
N GLY A 26 6.33 -11.82 0.50
CA GLY A 26 7.03 -11.64 -0.76
C GLY A 26 6.16 -11.26 -1.96
N LEU A 27 4.96 -10.72 -1.74
CA LEU A 27 4.19 -10.10 -2.83
C LEU A 27 4.98 -8.97 -3.49
N ASP A 28 4.95 -8.93 -4.82
CA ASP A 28 5.43 -7.77 -5.56
C ASP A 28 4.48 -6.57 -5.34
N ASP A 29 4.94 -5.38 -5.72
CA ASP A 29 4.23 -4.15 -5.35
C ASP A 29 2.88 -3.99 -6.04
N LYS A 30 2.71 -4.58 -7.24
CA LYS A 30 1.42 -4.58 -7.92
C LYS A 30 0.46 -5.53 -7.21
N SER A 31 0.90 -6.75 -6.93
CA SER A 31 0.09 -7.74 -6.20
C SER A 31 -0.29 -7.27 -4.81
N TRP A 32 0.66 -6.72 -4.06
CA TRP A 32 0.41 -6.12 -2.75
C TRP A 32 -0.63 -4.98 -2.84
N ALA A 33 -0.51 -4.09 -3.83
CA ALA A 33 -1.44 -2.97 -3.95
C ALA A 33 -2.85 -3.42 -4.30
N VAL A 34 -2.99 -4.43 -5.17
CA VAL A 34 -4.27 -5.04 -5.47
C VAL A 34 -4.86 -5.74 -4.24
N ALA A 35 -4.02 -6.43 -3.46
CA ALA A 35 -4.43 -7.07 -2.22
C ALA A 35 -5.00 -6.03 -1.24
N GLN A 36 -4.25 -4.97 -0.93
CA GLN A 36 -4.66 -3.94 0.03
C GLN A 36 -5.84 -3.10 -0.45
N ASN A 37 -5.85 -2.66 -1.72
CA ASN A 37 -6.79 -1.64 -2.20
C ASN A 37 -8.05 -2.22 -2.85
N ARG A 38 -8.12 -3.54 -3.05
CA ARG A 38 -9.26 -4.19 -3.71
C ARG A 38 -9.75 -5.48 -3.05
N ILE A 39 -8.86 -6.28 -2.46
CA ILE A 39 -9.24 -7.59 -1.88
C ILE A 39 -9.51 -7.47 -0.38
N PHE A 40 -8.60 -6.84 0.37
CA PHE A 40 -8.62 -6.74 1.83
C PHE A 40 -9.00 -5.32 2.27
N THR A 41 -10.05 -4.76 1.66
CA THR A 41 -10.60 -3.45 1.99
C THR A 41 -12.12 -3.51 2.01
N ASP A 42 -12.74 -2.63 2.80
CA ASP A 42 -14.18 -2.38 2.77
C ASP A 42 -14.61 -1.52 1.57
N GLU A 43 -13.70 -0.71 1.03
CA GLU A 43 -13.96 0.17 -0.11
C GLU A 43 -12.99 -0.11 -1.28
N PRO A 44 -13.32 -1.06 -2.19
CA PRO A 44 -12.45 -1.41 -3.30
C PRO A 44 -12.25 -0.26 -4.30
N SER A 45 -10.99 0.13 -4.50
CA SER A 45 -10.60 1.15 -5.50
C SER A 45 -10.82 0.65 -6.93
N ALA A 46 -11.24 1.50 -7.87
CA ALA A 46 -11.48 1.09 -9.26
C ALA A 46 -10.22 0.53 -9.96
N VAL A 47 -10.39 -0.48 -10.82
CA VAL A 47 -9.29 -1.11 -11.60
C VAL A 47 -8.49 -0.06 -12.37
N ASP A 48 -9.18 0.88 -13.02
CA ASP A 48 -8.55 1.96 -13.80
C ASP A 48 -7.65 2.88 -12.97
N GLN A 49 -7.95 3.05 -11.67
CA GLN A 49 -7.14 3.88 -10.78
C GLN A 49 -5.78 3.23 -10.52
N LEU A 50 -5.76 1.94 -10.19
CA LEU A 50 -4.51 1.19 -10.02
C LEU A 50 -3.77 1.04 -11.35
N ALA A 51 -4.48 0.80 -12.46
CA ALA A 51 -3.89 0.67 -13.79
C ALA A 51 -3.10 1.93 -14.19
N LYS A 52 -3.68 3.12 -13.97
CA LYS A 52 -3.01 4.40 -14.19
C LYS A 52 -1.75 4.55 -13.34
N LEU A 53 -1.83 4.17 -12.07
CA LEU A 53 -0.70 4.32 -11.14
C LEU A 53 0.48 3.41 -11.49
N PHE A 54 0.19 2.17 -11.89
CA PHE A 54 1.19 1.21 -12.31
C PHE A 54 1.61 1.37 -13.77
N ALA A 55 0.99 2.30 -14.51
CA ALA A 55 1.19 2.51 -15.93
C ALA A 55 1.03 1.21 -16.75
N VAL A 56 0.03 0.39 -16.38
CA VAL A 56 -0.33 -0.88 -17.03
C VAL A 56 -1.78 -0.83 -17.52
N PRO A 57 -2.19 -1.70 -18.47
CA PRO A 57 -3.59 -1.85 -18.87
C PRO A 57 -4.48 -2.35 -17.71
N PRO A 58 -5.77 -1.95 -17.65
CA PRO A 58 -6.70 -2.43 -16.63
C PRO A 58 -6.84 -3.95 -16.56
N ALA A 59 -6.71 -4.64 -17.69
CA ALA A 59 -6.75 -6.10 -17.76
C ALA A 59 -5.63 -6.76 -16.94
N GLU A 60 -4.45 -6.14 -16.81
CA GLU A 60 -3.36 -6.67 -15.98
C GLU A 60 -3.66 -6.57 -14.48
N ILE A 61 -4.35 -5.50 -14.06
CA ILE A 61 -4.79 -5.34 -12.67
C ILE A 61 -5.86 -6.37 -12.33
N ALA A 62 -6.84 -6.58 -13.23
CA ALA A 62 -7.86 -7.61 -13.06
C ALA A 62 -7.24 -9.02 -12.98
N ALA A 63 -6.29 -9.35 -13.87
CA ALA A 63 -5.59 -10.63 -13.82
C ALA A 63 -4.80 -10.83 -12.51
N THR A 64 -4.15 -9.77 -12.00
CA THR A 64 -3.43 -9.81 -10.72
C THR A 64 -4.40 -10.08 -9.56
N GLU A 65 -5.61 -9.50 -9.60
CA GLU A 65 -6.65 -9.73 -8.59
C GLU A 65 -7.16 -11.17 -8.61
N ASP A 66 -7.41 -11.71 -9.81
CA ASP A 66 -7.84 -13.10 -9.98
C ASP A 66 -6.78 -14.09 -9.50
N GLU A 67 -5.50 -13.83 -9.80
CA GLU A 67 -4.37 -14.64 -9.32
C GLU A 67 -4.26 -14.61 -7.79
N LEU A 68 -4.43 -13.44 -7.16
CA LEU A 68 -4.43 -13.31 -5.70
C LEU A 68 -5.60 -14.04 -5.05
N ARG A 69 -6.81 -13.95 -5.62
CA ARG A 69 -7.96 -14.72 -5.13
C ARG A 69 -7.75 -16.22 -5.29
N ALA A 70 -7.16 -16.66 -6.41
CA ALA A 70 -6.82 -18.06 -6.61
C ALA A 70 -5.77 -18.53 -5.58
N ARG A 71 -4.72 -17.74 -5.32
CA ARG A 71 -3.72 -18.01 -4.27
C ARG A 71 -4.36 -18.09 -2.88
N LEU A 72 -5.25 -17.16 -2.54
CA LEU A 72 -5.99 -17.16 -1.28
C LEU A 72 -6.85 -18.43 -1.15
N GLY A 73 -7.59 -18.80 -2.19
CA GLY A 73 -8.40 -20.02 -2.20
C GLY A 73 -7.57 -21.30 -2.07
N GLN A 74 -6.41 -21.36 -2.74
CA GLN A 74 -5.47 -22.49 -2.63
C GLN A 74 -4.88 -22.60 -1.23
N TRP A 75 -4.46 -21.49 -0.63
CA TRP A 75 -3.97 -21.48 0.75
C TRP A 75 -5.07 -21.89 1.73
N LEU A 76 -6.28 -21.33 1.60
CA LEU A 76 -7.43 -21.72 2.42
C LEU A 76 -7.81 -23.20 2.27
N ALA A 77 -7.46 -23.86 1.16
CA ALA A 77 -7.69 -25.29 0.96
C ALA A 77 -6.53 -26.18 1.48
N SER A 78 -5.39 -25.61 1.87
CA SER A 78 -4.21 -26.35 2.31
C SER A 78 -4.32 -26.84 3.76
N ASP A 79 -3.49 -27.82 4.15
CA ASP A 79 -3.42 -28.24 5.56
C ASP A 79 -2.81 -27.16 6.47
N GLU A 80 -1.97 -26.28 5.93
CA GLU A 80 -1.34 -25.17 6.65
C GLU A 80 -2.38 -24.17 7.18
N ALA A 81 -3.45 -23.93 6.42
CA ALA A 81 -4.54 -23.03 6.83
C ALA A 81 -5.57 -23.69 7.77
N ALA A 82 -5.37 -24.93 8.22
CA ALA A 82 -6.32 -25.63 9.10
C ALA A 82 -6.64 -24.88 10.40
N PRO A 83 -5.66 -24.31 11.14
CA PRO A 83 -5.95 -23.49 12.33
C PRO A 83 -6.78 -22.25 12.00
N TYR A 84 -6.52 -21.63 10.85
CA TYR A 84 -7.26 -20.46 10.39
C TYR A 84 -8.71 -20.79 10.01
N ARG A 85 -8.94 -21.89 9.28
CA ARG A 85 -10.30 -22.36 8.98
C ARG A 85 -11.10 -22.67 10.24
N ALA A 86 -10.49 -23.31 11.24
CA ALA A 86 -11.13 -23.58 12.52
C ALA A 86 -11.57 -22.29 13.23
N HIS A 87 -10.77 -21.23 13.14
CA HIS A 87 -11.13 -19.89 13.64
C HIS A 87 -12.29 -19.28 12.84
N LEU A 88 -12.30 -19.38 11.51
CA LEU A 88 -13.44 -18.92 10.70
C LEU A 88 -14.73 -19.65 11.05
N ASP A 89 -14.69 -20.97 11.24
CA ASP A 89 -15.85 -21.77 11.63
C ASP A 89 -16.36 -21.38 13.03
N ASP A 90 -15.48 -21.06 13.97
CA ASP A 90 -15.84 -20.54 15.29
C ASP A 90 -16.48 -19.14 15.21
N LEU A 91 -15.93 -18.23 14.41
CA LEU A 91 -16.51 -16.90 14.18
C LEU A 91 -17.89 -16.99 13.55
N VAL A 92 -18.08 -17.83 12.52
CA VAL A 92 -19.40 -18.02 11.88
C VAL A 92 -20.40 -18.62 12.88
N ARG A 93 -19.97 -19.54 13.76
CA ARG A 93 -20.82 -20.12 14.80
C ARG A 93 -21.22 -19.11 15.87
N THR A 94 -20.31 -18.23 16.28
CA THR A 94 -20.51 -17.30 17.40
C THR A 94 -21.20 -16.01 17.00
N LEU A 95 -20.80 -15.42 15.88
CA LEU A 95 -21.31 -14.13 15.41
C LEU A 95 -22.43 -14.27 14.36
N GLY A 96 -22.55 -15.43 13.73
CA GLY A 96 -23.46 -15.66 12.60
C GLY A 96 -22.91 -15.15 11.25
N PRO A 97 -23.59 -15.47 10.14
CA PRO A 97 -23.10 -15.21 8.78
C PRO A 97 -23.10 -13.74 8.34
N ALA A 98 -23.71 -12.84 9.12
CA ALA A 98 -23.87 -11.42 8.79
C ALA A 98 -23.49 -10.51 9.98
N ALA A 99 -22.50 -10.93 10.76
CA ALA A 99 -22.01 -10.17 11.91
C ALA A 99 -21.58 -8.74 11.51
N PRO A 100 -21.95 -7.71 12.30
CA PRO A 100 -21.48 -6.35 12.05
C PRO A 100 -19.96 -6.24 12.25
N LYS A 101 -19.35 -5.31 11.52
CA LYS A 101 -17.89 -5.08 11.49
C LYS A 101 -17.29 -4.90 12.89
N GLU A 102 -17.97 -4.19 13.78
CA GLU A 102 -17.49 -3.92 15.14
C GLU A 102 -17.40 -5.21 15.98
N GLN A 103 -18.35 -6.12 15.82
CA GLN A 103 -18.32 -7.41 16.50
C GLN A 103 -17.20 -8.29 15.95
N LEU A 104 -16.95 -8.26 14.63
CA LEU A 104 -15.82 -8.94 14.04
C LEU A 104 -14.50 -8.40 14.61
N ILE A 105 -14.30 -7.09 14.64
CA ILE A 105 -13.08 -6.46 15.18
C ILE A 105 -12.83 -6.86 16.64
N GLY A 106 -13.90 -6.93 17.45
CA GLY A 106 -13.81 -7.29 18.87
C GLY A 106 -13.78 -8.79 19.17
N ALA A 107 -13.97 -9.67 18.18
CA ALA A 107 -14.11 -11.11 18.43
C ALA A 107 -12.81 -11.81 18.82
N ALA A 108 -11.65 -11.24 18.48
CA ALA A 108 -10.36 -11.74 18.90
C ALA A 108 -9.34 -10.60 19.02
N ASP A 109 -8.50 -10.62 20.05
CA ASP A 109 -7.51 -9.56 20.30
C ASP A 109 -6.57 -9.33 19.10
N TRP A 110 -6.25 -10.40 18.36
CA TRP A 110 -5.36 -10.34 17.21
C TRP A 110 -6.00 -9.69 15.97
N HIS A 111 -7.32 -9.50 15.92
CA HIS A 111 -8.00 -8.85 14.78
C HIS A 111 -7.59 -7.39 14.59
N GLN A 112 -7.10 -6.74 15.64
CA GLN A 112 -6.57 -5.37 15.59
C GLN A 112 -5.07 -5.32 15.23
N VAL A 113 -4.40 -6.47 15.22
CA VAL A 113 -3.00 -6.56 14.83
C VAL A 113 -2.89 -6.38 13.32
N GLU A 114 -1.86 -5.67 12.90
CA GLU A 114 -1.55 -5.47 11.49
C GLU A 114 -0.87 -6.70 10.89
N ILE A 115 -1.38 -7.17 9.75
CA ILE A 115 -0.70 -8.16 8.90
C ILE A 115 0.24 -7.40 7.98
N ARG A 116 1.53 -7.48 8.26
CA ARG A 116 2.61 -6.67 7.67
C ARG A 116 2.86 -6.98 6.22
N ALA A 117 2.74 -8.25 5.83
CA ALA A 117 2.84 -8.69 4.43
C ALA A 117 1.77 -8.03 3.54
N LEU A 118 0.65 -7.60 4.12
CA LEU A 118 -0.48 -6.98 3.42
C LEU A 118 -0.69 -5.51 3.81
N GLU A 119 -0.07 -5.04 4.88
CA GLU A 119 -0.27 -3.74 5.53
C GLU A 119 -1.74 -3.42 5.86
N VAL A 120 -2.53 -4.43 6.20
CA VAL A 120 -3.93 -4.30 6.60
C VAL A 120 -4.14 -4.84 8.01
N PRO A 121 -5.06 -4.28 8.81
CA PRO A 121 -5.53 -4.93 10.02
C PRO A 121 -6.06 -6.33 9.74
N ALA A 122 -5.77 -7.28 10.62
CA ALA A 122 -6.19 -8.67 10.51
C ALA A 122 -7.70 -8.85 10.30
N TRP A 123 -8.55 -8.01 10.90
CA TRP A 123 -10.00 -8.09 10.71
C TRP A 123 -10.43 -7.91 9.24
N GLN A 124 -9.70 -7.12 8.43
CA GLN A 124 -10.01 -6.95 7.01
C GLN A 124 -9.74 -8.23 6.21
N PHE A 125 -8.64 -8.91 6.55
CA PHE A 125 -8.34 -10.23 5.98
C PHE A 125 -9.43 -11.23 6.35
N VAL A 126 -9.80 -11.29 7.63
CA VAL A 126 -10.87 -12.17 8.12
C VAL A 126 -12.19 -11.89 7.39
N LEU A 127 -12.60 -10.62 7.29
CA LEU A 127 -13.81 -10.21 6.59
C LEU A 127 -13.83 -10.69 5.12
N ALA A 128 -12.72 -10.52 4.40
CA ALA A 128 -12.59 -10.94 3.01
C ALA A 128 -12.67 -12.47 2.83
N THR A 129 -12.26 -13.24 3.85
CA THR A 129 -12.34 -14.71 3.83
C THR A 129 -13.63 -15.29 4.39
N LEU A 130 -14.42 -14.50 5.13
CA LEU A 130 -15.76 -14.88 5.59
C LEU A 130 -16.79 -14.82 4.46
N ALA A 131 -16.64 -13.88 3.53
CA ALA A 131 -17.47 -13.84 2.33
C ALA A 131 -17.19 -15.09 1.47
N PRO A 132 -18.22 -15.79 0.95
CA PRO A 132 -18.01 -16.96 0.11
C PRO A 132 -17.16 -16.56 -1.10
N GLN A 133 -15.91 -17.03 -1.12
CA GLN A 133 -15.05 -16.94 -2.28
C GLN A 133 -15.74 -17.71 -3.41
N PRO A 134 -15.89 -17.15 -4.63
CA PRO A 134 -16.37 -17.93 -5.76
C PRO A 134 -15.37 -19.06 -6.01
N GLN A 135 -15.70 -20.25 -5.53
CA GLN A 135 -14.94 -21.45 -5.83
C GLN A 135 -14.98 -21.63 -7.35
N PRO A 136 -13.85 -21.84 -8.04
CA PRO A 136 -13.88 -22.27 -9.42
C PRO A 136 -14.62 -23.61 -9.45
N ALA A 137 -15.87 -23.58 -9.91
CA ALA A 137 -16.68 -24.77 -10.04
C ALA A 137 -15.91 -25.76 -10.91
N GLN A 138 -15.62 -26.94 -10.37
CA GLN A 138 -15.18 -28.07 -11.17
C GLN A 138 -16.32 -28.38 -12.14
N ALA A 139 -16.18 -27.91 -13.38
CA ALA A 139 -17.13 -28.23 -14.44
C ALA A 139 -17.16 -29.75 -14.60
N PRO A 140 -18.35 -30.40 -14.55
CA PRO A 140 -18.45 -31.78 -14.94
C PRO A 140 -17.97 -31.90 -16.38
N ALA A 141 -17.05 -32.84 -16.65
CA ALA A 141 -16.52 -33.11 -17.96
C ALA A 141 -17.68 -33.45 -18.93
N GLN A 142 -18.15 -32.46 -19.67
CA GLN A 142 -19.09 -32.66 -20.77
C GLN A 142 -18.32 -33.28 -21.92
N GLN A 143 -18.55 -34.58 -22.09
CA GLN A 143 -18.09 -35.39 -23.20
C GLN A 143 -18.47 -34.71 -24.52
N ALA A 144 -17.46 -34.31 -25.29
CA ALA A 144 -17.63 -33.81 -26.64
C ALA A 144 -18.17 -34.93 -27.54
N GLN A 145 -19.37 -34.74 -28.09
CA GLN A 145 -19.85 -35.49 -29.25
C GLN A 145 -19.72 -34.62 -30.50
N PRO A 146 -19.20 -35.16 -31.63
CA PRO A 146 -18.98 -34.37 -32.83
C PRO A 146 -20.19 -34.40 -33.77
N GLY A 147 -20.44 -33.24 -34.38
CA GLY A 147 -21.08 -33.12 -35.71
C GLY A 147 -22.57 -32.78 -35.72
N GLN A 148 -22.91 -31.60 -36.24
CA GLN A 148 -23.35 -31.46 -37.63
C GLN A 148 -23.71 -30.00 -37.94
N SER A 149 -23.08 -29.47 -38.99
CA SER A 149 -23.43 -28.21 -39.62
C SER A 149 -24.80 -28.30 -40.28
N ALA A 150 -25.65 -27.29 -40.10
CA ALA A 150 -26.78 -27.04 -40.98
C ALA A 150 -26.97 -25.53 -41.16
N PHE A 151 -26.62 -25.06 -42.36
CA PHE A 151 -26.87 -23.72 -42.86
C PHE A 151 -28.38 -23.43 -42.97
N GLY A 152 -28.77 -22.17 -42.75
CA GLY A 152 -30.06 -21.62 -43.18
C GLY A 152 -30.18 -20.13 -42.84
N PRO A 153 -30.31 -19.21 -43.82
CA PRO A 153 -30.22 -17.76 -43.60
C PRO A 153 -31.60 -17.11 -43.42
N VAL A 154 -31.72 -16.05 -42.60
CA VAL A 154 -32.90 -15.17 -42.67
C VAL A 154 -32.56 -13.70 -42.37
N GLN A 155 -32.60 -12.93 -43.47
CA GLN A 155 -33.12 -11.58 -43.70
C GLN A 155 -32.75 -10.39 -42.78
N VAL A 156 -32.15 -9.42 -43.49
CA VAL A 156 -31.96 -8.02 -43.16
C VAL A 156 -33.30 -7.27 -43.20
N ALA A 157 -33.61 -6.51 -42.15
CA ALA A 157 -34.63 -5.47 -42.17
C ALA A 157 -34.19 -4.27 -41.32
N SER A 158 -33.85 -3.17 -41.98
CA SER A 158 -33.99 -1.77 -41.47
C SER A 158 -35.43 -1.30 -41.80
N PRO A 159 -35.99 -0.14 -41.35
CA PRO A 159 -35.42 1.10 -40.76
C PRO A 159 -36.34 1.66 -39.60
N PRO A 160 -36.49 2.97 -39.23
CA PRO A 160 -35.87 4.21 -39.71
C PRO A 160 -35.32 5.20 -38.65
N ALA A 161 -34.71 6.24 -39.20
CA ALA A 161 -33.99 7.34 -38.57
C ALA A 161 -34.88 8.47 -38.02
N SER A 162 -34.34 9.24 -37.06
CA SER A 162 -34.36 10.73 -36.93
C SER A 162 -33.73 11.15 -35.57
N PRO A 163 -33.35 12.43 -35.35
CA PRO A 163 -32.34 13.20 -36.07
C PRO A 163 -31.26 13.81 -35.11
N LEU A 164 -30.24 14.41 -35.71
CA LEU A 164 -29.17 15.21 -35.08
C LEU A 164 -29.72 16.48 -34.38
N VAL A 165 -29.27 16.72 -33.14
CA VAL A 165 -29.22 18.06 -32.51
C VAL A 165 -27.84 18.23 -31.88
N GLY A 166 -27.14 19.31 -32.24
CA GLY A 166 -25.79 19.63 -31.76
C GLY A 166 -25.73 20.15 -30.32
N PRO A 167 -24.51 20.37 -29.77
CA PRO A 167 -24.30 20.77 -28.38
C PRO A 167 -24.45 22.30 -28.20
N PRO A 168 -24.74 22.79 -26.99
CA PRO A 168 -23.66 23.49 -26.27
C PRO A 168 -23.74 23.51 -24.72
N VAL A 169 -22.64 24.04 -24.14
CA VAL A 169 -22.46 24.71 -22.83
C VAL A 169 -22.05 23.86 -21.60
N GLY A 170 -20.74 23.88 -21.34
CA GLY A 170 -20.03 24.13 -20.05
C GLY A 170 -20.47 23.45 -18.73
N PRO A 171 -19.56 22.81 -17.98
CA PRO A 171 -19.86 22.33 -16.63
C PRO A 171 -19.84 23.48 -15.59
N PRO A 172 -20.71 23.43 -14.56
CA PRO A 172 -20.72 24.40 -13.47
C PRO A 172 -19.58 24.16 -12.48
N GLN A 173 -19.05 25.25 -11.94
CA GLN A 173 -17.95 25.28 -10.98
C GLN A 173 -18.49 25.06 -9.56
N PHE A 174 -17.97 24.05 -8.86
CA PHE A 174 -18.26 23.83 -7.44
C PHE A 174 -17.27 24.63 -6.57
N GLN A 175 -17.82 25.54 -5.77
CA GLN A 175 -17.10 26.32 -4.76
C GLN A 175 -16.83 25.45 -3.52
N ALA A 176 -15.56 25.39 -3.10
CA ALA A 176 -15.14 24.70 -1.90
C ALA A 176 -15.48 25.51 -0.64
N PHE A 177 -16.04 24.84 0.35
CA PHE A 177 -16.31 25.37 1.69
C PHE A 177 -14.99 25.63 2.44
N ALA A 178 -14.83 26.84 2.97
CA ALA A 178 -13.75 27.19 3.90
C ALA A 178 -14.13 26.80 5.34
N PRO A 179 -13.25 26.16 6.13
CA PRO A 179 -13.44 26.04 7.57
C PRO A 179 -12.96 27.30 8.30
N VAL A 180 -13.73 27.69 9.31
CA VAL A 180 -13.47 28.78 10.27
C VAL A 180 -12.51 28.27 11.36
N PRO A 181 -11.47 29.03 11.78
CA PRO A 181 -10.61 28.59 12.88
C PRO A 181 -11.29 28.81 14.24
N SER A 182 -11.24 27.79 15.10
CA SER A 182 -11.57 27.88 16.52
C SER A 182 -10.34 28.28 17.33
N ALA A 183 -10.53 29.14 18.32
CA ALA A 183 -9.49 29.73 19.16
C ALA A 183 -9.36 28.99 20.51
N GLY A 184 -8.11 28.93 21.03
CA GLY A 184 -7.73 28.53 22.40
C GLY A 184 -7.40 27.03 22.51
N GLU A 185 -6.28 26.57 23.10
CA GLU A 185 -5.48 27.12 24.19
C GLU A 185 -3.98 26.75 24.04
N SER A 186 -3.13 27.67 24.50
CA SER A 186 -1.67 27.69 24.34
C SER A 186 -0.92 26.75 25.28
N ASN A 187 0.16 26.14 24.80
CA ASN A 187 1.35 25.89 25.62
C ASN A 187 2.63 25.91 24.75
N GLY A 188 3.45 26.96 24.97
CA GLY A 188 4.90 26.99 24.72
C GLY A 188 5.40 26.80 23.28
N GLY A 189 4.94 27.60 22.32
CA GLY A 189 5.42 27.54 20.93
C GLY A 189 6.80 28.17 20.73
N ALA A 190 7.73 27.41 20.14
CA ALA A 190 8.87 27.99 19.43
C ALA A 190 8.34 28.70 18.18
N VAL A 191 8.52 30.02 18.14
CA VAL A 191 8.10 30.90 17.06
C VAL A 191 9.06 30.80 15.88
N ASP A 192 8.52 30.62 14.67
CA ASP A 192 9.15 31.12 13.45
C ASP A 192 9.36 32.64 13.61
N GLU A 193 10.41 33.25 13.04
CA GLU A 193 10.70 34.69 13.19
C GLU A 193 9.53 35.59 12.70
N SER A 194 8.50 35.01 12.08
CA SER A 194 7.27 35.65 11.60
C SER A 194 5.96 35.19 12.28
N GLY A 195 6.00 34.32 13.31
CA GLY A 195 4.82 33.94 14.11
C GLY A 195 3.70 33.17 13.39
N GLY A 196 3.93 32.69 12.16
CA GLY A 196 2.99 31.86 11.39
C GLY A 196 3.29 30.36 11.44
N PRO A 197 2.38 29.50 10.95
CA PRO A 197 2.68 28.07 10.77
C PRO A 197 3.85 27.87 9.80
N TYR A 198 4.79 27.00 10.15
CA TYR A 198 5.97 26.72 9.32
C TYR A 198 5.55 26.28 7.91
N GLN A 199 6.05 26.97 6.89
CA GLN A 199 5.85 26.59 5.49
C GLN A 199 7.12 25.92 4.95
N PRO A 200 7.07 24.63 4.55
CA PRO A 200 8.22 23.97 3.99
C PRO A 200 8.62 24.61 2.65
N LEU A 201 9.92 24.76 2.43
CA LEU A 201 10.48 25.25 1.16
C LEU A 201 10.07 24.41 -0.06
N LYS A 202 9.76 23.13 0.16
CA LYS A 202 9.39 22.17 -0.87
C LYS A 202 8.20 21.34 -0.38
N ASP A 203 7.20 21.20 -1.25
CA ASP A 203 6.15 20.21 -1.08
C ASP A 203 6.73 18.77 -1.10
N VAL A 204 6.01 17.80 -0.54
CA VAL A 204 6.45 16.39 -0.53
C VAL A 204 6.66 15.84 -1.95
N SER A 205 5.87 16.29 -2.93
CA SER A 205 6.05 15.95 -4.35
C SER A 205 7.30 16.56 -4.98
N GLN A 206 7.93 17.55 -4.32
CA GLN A 206 9.16 18.22 -4.72
C GLN A 206 10.38 17.70 -3.95
N THR A 207 10.15 16.80 -3.00
CA THR A 207 11.14 16.32 -2.06
C THR A 207 11.77 15.03 -2.55
N ARG A 208 13.11 15.00 -2.65
CA ARG A 208 13.88 13.80 -3.04
C ARG A 208 13.48 12.60 -2.20
N ARG A 209 13.53 11.40 -2.80
CA ARG A 209 13.22 10.11 -2.17
C ARG A 209 11.79 9.97 -1.63
N CYS A 210 10.92 10.96 -1.82
CA CYS A 210 9.50 10.84 -1.53
C CYS A 210 8.76 10.36 -2.78
N PHE A 211 8.02 9.26 -2.65
CA PHE A 211 7.29 8.62 -3.73
C PHE A 211 5.85 8.35 -3.32
N ARG A 212 4.91 8.67 -4.19
CA ARG A 212 3.50 8.42 -3.99
C ARG A 212 3.17 6.94 -4.20
N GLN A 213 2.37 6.36 -3.32
CA GLN A 213 1.92 4.98 -3.41
C GLN A 213 0.46 4.85 -3.90
N PRO A 214 -0.01 3.63 -4.22
CA PRO A 214 -1.37 3.41 -4.73
C PRO A 214 -2.46 3.83 -3.76
N ASP A 215 -2.16 3.72 -2.46
CA ASP A 215 -2.94 4.26 -1.34
C ASP A 215 -3.10 5.79 -1.39
N GLY A 216 -2.41 6.47 -2.32
CA GLY A 216 -2.42 7.91 -2.49
C GLY A 216 -1.45 8.66 -1.57
N ARG A 217 -0.83 7.97 -0.60
CA ARG A 217 0.08 8.55 0.41
C ARG A 217 1.49 8.71 -0.13
N TRP A 218 2.25 9.60 0.48
CA TRP A 218 3.67 9.76 0.18
C TRP A 218 4.51 8.92 1.14
N TRP A 219 5.47 8.22 0.57
CA TRP A 219 6.39 7.36 1.29
C TRP A 219 7.82 7.87 1.11
N LEU A 220 8.56 7.98 2.20
CA LEU A 220 9.98 8.32 2.18
C LEU A 220 10.81 7.05 2.04
N ARG A 221 11.65 6.98 1.00
CA ARG A 221 12.67 5.95 0.89
C ARG A 221 13.91 6.30 1.71
N ILE A 222 14.29 5.37 2.58
CA ILE A 222 15.52 5.36 3.35
C ILE A 222 16.41 4.25 2.80
N ASP A 223 17.67 4.59 2.53
CA ASP A 223 18.66 3.59 2.16
C ASP A 223 19.21 2.95 3.45
N VAL A 224 19.23 1.62 3.52
CA VAL A 224 19.69 0.91 4.71
C VAL A 224 21.22 0.89 4.70
N THR A 225 21.85 1.64 5.60
CA THR A 225 23.31 1.64 5.80
C THR A 225 23.71 1.05 7.16
N ALA A 226 25.00 0.79 7.35
CA ALA A 226 25.54 0.34 8.64
C ALA A 226 25.22 1.30 9.81
N GLU A 227 25.13 2.61 9.55
CA GLU A 227 24.76 3.60 10.58
C GLU A 227 23.32 3.43 11.06
N GLN A 228 22.37 3.21 10.13
CA GLN A 228 20.97 2.99 10.50
C GLN A 228 20.78 1.62 11.18
N LEU A 229 21.54 0.61 10.76
CA LEU A 229 21.54 -0.71 11.42
C LEU A 229 22.15 -0.66 12.83
N ALA A 230 23.00 0.32 13.13
CA ALA A 230 23.58 0.55 14.45
C ALA A 230 22.76 1.52 15.33
N GLY A 231 21.54 1.89 14.91
CA GLY A 231 20.66 2.77 15.67
C GLY A 231 20.94 4.25 15.53
N GLY A 232 21.68 4.67 14.50
CA GLY A 232 21.90 6.08 14.18
C GLY A 232 20.61 6.81 13.78
N GLU A 233 20.61 8.12 14.00
CA GLU A 233 19.51 9.00 13.62
C GLU A 233 19.21 8.93 12.12
N CYS A 234 17.94 8.89 11.77
CA CYS A 234 17.48 8.97 10.39
C CYS A 234 16.98 10.38 10.06
N ALA A 235 17.78 11.14 9.31
CA ALA A 235 17.39 12.48 8.87
C ALA A 235 16.16 12.45 7.94
N LEU A 236 15.15 13.23 8.29
CA LEU A 236 13.94 13.39 7.48
C LEU A 236 14.08 14.64 6.60
N PRO A 237 13.73 14.57 5.31
CA PRO A 237 13.57 15.78 4.51
C PRO A 237 12.45 16.67 5.06
N THR A 238 12.65 17.99 5.08
CA THR A 238 11.67 18.94 5.65
C THR A 238 10.30 18.85 4.99
N GLY A 239 10.23 18.71 3.66
CA GLY A 239 8.95 18.54 2.95
C GLY A 239 8.21 17.26 3.32
N PHE A 240 8.93 16.19 3.70
CA PHE A 240 8.30 14.97 4.22
C PHE A 240 7.88 15.12 5.68
N ALA A 241 8.73 15.72 6.52
CA ALA A 241 8.39 16.02 7.91
C ALA A 241 7.11 16.88 8.02
N SER A 242 7.00 17.91 7.20
CA SER A 242 5.79 18.73 7.10
C SER A 242 4.58 17.95 6.56
N TYR A 243 4.77 17.03 5.61
CA TYR A 243 3.69 16.12 5.15
C TYR A 243 3.18 15.22 6.29
N LEU A 244 4.06 14.82 7.20
CA LEU A 244 3.70 14.10 8.44
C LEU A 244 3.15 15.03 9.53
N ASN A 245 2.90 16.31 9.23
CA ASN A 245 2.49 17.35 10.17
C ASN A 245 3.49 17.64 11.31
N LEU A 246 4.76 17.26 11.18
CA LEU A 246 5.79 17.61 12.16
C LEU A 246 6.26 19.06 11.93
N SER A 247 6.41 19.82 13.01
CA SER A 247 6.83 21.22 12.98
C SER A 247 8.18 21.45 13.70
N PRO A 248 8.92 22.54 13.38
CA PRO A 248 10.12 22.91 14.13
C PRO A 248 9.84 23.09 15.63
N GLY A 249 10.73 22.57 16.47
CA GLY A 249 10.60 22.57 17.93
C GLY A 249 9.73 21.45 18.49
N GLU A 250 9.07 20.67 17.64
CA GLU A 250 8.21 19.57 18.04
C GLU A 250 8.99 18.28 18.28
N SER A 251 8.52 17.49 19.24
CA SER A 251 8.83 16.08 19.40
C SER A 251 7.52 15.29 19.40
N ARG A 252 7.46 14.23 18.62
CA ARG A 252 6.27 13.39 18.46
C ARG A 252 6.65 11.92 18.52
N THR A 253 5.99 11.18 19.40
CA THR A 253 6.09 9.73 19.46
C THR A 253 4.98 9.11 18.63
N VAL A 254 5.33 8.15 17.77
CA VAL A 254 4.43 7.42 16.89
C VAL A 254 4.56 5.93 17.14
N ARG A 255 3.44 5.21 17.03
CA ARG A 255 3.42 3.74 17.14
C ARG A 255 3.76 3.11 15.79
N SER A 256 4.41 1.95 15.81
CA SER A 256 4.70 1.13 14.63
C SER A 256 4.58 -0.37 14.97
N ALA A 257 4.71 -1.23 13.96
CA ALA A 257 4.76 -2.68 14.16
C ALA A 257 5.93 -3.13 15.07
N ALA A 258 7.03 -2.38 15.13
CA ALA A 258 8.22 -2.69 15.94
C ALA A 258 8.23 -1.95 17.31
N GLY A 259 7.11 -1.35 17.69
CA GLY A 259 6.98 -0.53 18.91
C GLY A 259 6.96 0.96 18.62
N GLU A 260 7.21 1.76 19.64
CA GLU A 260 7.19 3.23 19.56
C GLU A 260 8.50 3.80 19.01
N LEU A 261 8.39 4.84 18.18
CA LEU A 261 9.50 5.62 17.66
C LEU A 261 9.25 7.11 17.88
N THR A 262 10.33 7.87 18.06
CA THR A 262 10.26 9.32 18.28
C THR A 262 10.80 10.07 17.08
N MET A 263 10.00 11.03 16.61
CA MET A 263 10.38 12.02 15.62
C MET A 263 10.61 13.36 16.32
N THR A 264 11.73 14.03 16.04
CA THR A 264 12.03 15.34 16.63
C THR A 264 12.45 16.33 15.56
N TRP A 265 12.21 17.61 15.79
CA TRP A 265 12.70 18.69 14.92
C TRP A 265 13.41 19.77 15.72
N HIS A 266 14.64 19.49 16.14
CA HIS A 266 15.53 20.46 16.76
C HIS A 266 16.65 20.85 15.78
N GLY A 267 16.44 21.95 15.04
CA GLY A 267 17.30 22.38 13.94
C GLY A 267 17.02 21.67 12.62
N ARG A 268 16.90 20.33 12.62
CA ARG A 268 16.45 19.53 11.47
C ARG A 268 15.49 18.42 11.93
N PRO A 269 14.57 17.95 11.08
CA PRO A 269 13.72 16.84 11.44
C PRO A 269 14.46 15.51 11.35
N VAL A 270 14.35 14.69 12.38
CA VAL A 270 14.95 13.35 12.48
C VAL A 270 13.96 12.36 13.06
N LEU A 271 14.14 11.10 12.71
CA LEU A 271 13.58 9.95 13.40
C LEU A 271 14.72 9.33 14.20
N GLU A 272 14.61 9.28 15.53
CA GLU A 272 15.74 9.02 16.44
C GLU A 272 16.47 7.71 16.14
N SER A 273 15.72 6.62 15.94
CA SER A 273 16.28 5.35 15.50
C SER A 273 15.23 4.54 14.75
N ILE A 274 15.65 3.92 13.65
CA ILE A 274 14.85 2.94 12.89
C ILE A 274 15.36 1.52 13.05
N GLU A 275 16.36 1.28 13.92
CA GLU A 275 17.00 -0.02 14.10
C GLU A 275 15.98 -1.12 14.40
N ARG A 276 15.02 -0.85 15.28
CA ARG A 276 13.97 -1.81 15.63
C ARG A 276 13.16 -2.23 14.41
N LEU A 277 12.77 -1.27 13.56
CA LEU A 277 12.06 -1.58 12.30
C LEU A 277 12.94 -2.42 11.38
N LEU A 278 14.23 -2.09 11.26
CA LEU A 278 15.17 -2.80 10.39
C LEU A 278 15.44 -4.23 10.85
N VAL A 279 15.63 -4.45 12.15
CA VAL A 279 15.81 -5.79 12.75
C VAL A 279 14.57 -6.64 12.51
N ASP A 280 13.41 -6.06 12.79
CA ASP A 280 12.11 -6.72 12.74
C ASP A 280 11.72 -7.16 11.32
N VAL A 281 12.09 -6.40 10.28
CA VAL A 281 11.90 -6.77 8.87
C VAL A 281 13.07 -7.54 8.25
N GLY A 282 14.11 -7.88 9.04
CA GLY A 282 15.31 -8.58 8.57
C GLY A 282 16.10 -7.80 7.51
N ALA A 283 16.13 -6.48 7.60
CA ALA A 283 16.81 -5.62 6.64
C ALA A 283 18.31 -5.84 6.62
N ARG A 284 18.92 -5.63 5.45
CA ARG A 284 20.38 -5.71 5.24
C ARG A 284 20.88 -4.45 4.56
N GLU A 285 22.15 -4.17 4.76
CA GLU A 285 22.83 -3.05 4.09
C GLU A 285 22.64 -3.12 2.57
N GLY A 286 22.32 -1.97 1.96
CA GLY A 286 22.00 -1.86 0.54
C GLY A 286 20.54 -2.17 0.19
N GLY A 287 19.71 -2.55 1.17
CA GLY A 287 18.26 -2.59 1.03
C GLY A 287 17.64 -1.19 1.13
N HIS A 288 16.31 -1.13 0.99
CA HIS A 288 15.56 0.11 1.16
C HIS A 288 14.40 -0.10 2.12
N LEU A 289 14.15 0.90 2.96
CA LEU A 289 12.97 0.97 3.81
C LEU A 289 12.11 2.15 3.33
N PHE A 290 10.83 1.93 3.08
CA PHE A 290 9.88 2.99 2.78
C PHE A 290 9.05 3.25 4.03
N LEU A 291 8.91 4.52 4.42
CA LEU A 291 8.15 4.93 5.59
C LEU A 291 7.00 5.88 5.23
N THR A 292 5.85 5.74 5.89
CA THR A 292 4.75 6.71 5.89
C THR A 292 3.99 6.69 7.23
N LEU A 293 3.07 7.64 7.44
CA LEU A 293 2.10 7.57 8.53
C LEU A 293 0.73 7.20 7.96
N SER A 294 0.02 6.34 8.67
CA SER A 294 -1.39 6.08 8.42
C SER A 294 -2.28 7.23 8.92
N ASP A 295 -3.55 7.23 8.53
CA ASP A 295 -4.50 8.27 8.94
C ASP A 295 -4.77 8.22 10.46
N GLU A 296 -4.55 7.07 11.08
CA GLU A 296 -4.61 6.83 12.53
C GLU A 296 -3.32 7.21 13.27
N GLY A 297 -2.31 7.74 12.56
CA GLY A 297 -1.04 8.15 13.13
C GLY A 297 -0.07 7.00 13.43
N VAL A 298 -0.26 5.83 12.82
CA VAL A 298 0.66 4.69 12.94
C VAL A 298 1.72 4.76 11.85
N LEU A 299 2.99 4.64 12.22
CA LEU A 299 4.11 4.59 11.29
C LEU A 299 4.14 3.23 10.59
N ARG A 300 3.96 3.27 9.27
CA ARG A 300 4.05 2.11 8.38
C ARG A 300 5.43 2.05 7.76
N ALA A 301 5.94 0.82 7.66
CA ALA A 301 7.27 0.56 7.16
C ALA A 301 7.26 -0.64 6.22
N ARG A 302 7.70 -0.40 4.98
CA ARG A 302 7.82 -1.42 3.95
C ARG A 302 9.28 -1.66 3.61
N HIS A 303 9.74 -2.89 3.79
CA HIS A 303 11.10 -3.27 3.46
C HIS A 303 11.19 -3.82 2.04
N LEU A 304 12.15 -3.30 1.28
CA LEU A 304 12.55 -3.84 0.00
C LEU A 304 13.99 -4.39 0.11
N PRO A 305 14.21 -5.70 -0.03
CA PRO A 305 15.54 -6.31 0.07
C PRO A 305 16.54 -5.75 -0.95
N VAL A 306 17.82 -6.09 -0.77
CA VAL A 306 18.88 -5.75 -1.74
C VAL A 306 18.51 -6.31 -3.12
N ALA A 307 18.70 -5.51 -4.17
CA ALA A 307 18.49 -5.98 -5.52
C ALA A 307 19.43 -7.16 -5.84
N ALA A 308 18.97 -8.12 -6.64
CA ALA A 308 19.80 -9.24 -7.08
C ALA A 308 21.08 -8.74 -7.76
N GLN A 309 22.19 -9.46 -7.53
CA GLN A 309 23.45 -9.15 -8.19
C GLN A 309 23.26 -9.21 -9.71
N GLY A 310 23.75 -8.19 -10.43
CA GLY A 310 23.58 -8.08 -11.88
C GLY A 310 22.21 -7.57 -12.35
N ALA A 311 21.28 -7.18 -11.46
CA ALA A 311 20.01 -6.59 -11.87
C ALA A 311 20.21 -5.39 -12.82
N GLU A 312 19.38 -5.32 -13.86
CA GLU A 312 19.42 -4.27 -14.87
C GLU A 312 19.19 -2.88 -14.24
N LYS A 313 19.72 -1.83 -14.90
CA LYS A 313 19.56 -0.44 -14.43
C LYS A 313 18.09 -0.05 -14.26
N ILE A 314 17.23 -0.44 -15.20
CA ILE A 314 15.79 -0.13 -15.15
C ILE A 314 15.11 -0.82 -13.96
N THR A 315 15.41 -2.10 -13.71
CA THR A 315 14.92 -2.81 -12.53
C THR A 315 15.37 -2.13 -11.24
N LYS A 316 16.63 -1.69 -11.17
CA LYS A 316 17.13 -0.93 -10.02
C LYS A 316 16.39 0.41 -9.86
N ALA A 317 16.14 1.14 -10.95
CA ALA A 317 15.42 2.42 -10.90
C ALA A 317 13.98 2.27 -10.39
N LEU A 318 13.28 1.24 -10.86
CA LEU A 318 11.93 0.91 -10.40
C LEU A 318 11.90 0.55 -8.90
N ARG A 319 12.87 -0.24 -8.43
CA ARG A 319 13.01 -0.57 -7.01
C ARG A 319 13.23 0.67 -6.14
N LEU A 320 13.98 1.65 -6.64
CA LEU A 320 14.21 2.92 -5.94
C LEU A 320 12.95 3.77 -5.74
N VAL A 321 11.84 3.48 -6.43
CA VAL A 321 10.55 4.15 -6.22
C VAL A 321 9.51 3.24 -5.56
N GLY A 322 9.92 2.07 -5.08
CA GLY A 322 9.02 1.08 -4.50
C GLY A 322 8.12 0.45 -5.56
N TYR A 323 8.72 0.09 -6.72
CA TYR A 323 8.10 -0.75 -7.75
C TYR A 323 8.96 -1.99 -8.04
N THR A 324 8.43 -3.18 -7.75
CA THR A 324 9.13 -4.47 -7.84
C THR A 324 8.58 -5.41 -8.91
N ALA A 325 7.52 -5.03 -9.61
CA ALA A 325 6.97 -5.89 -10.63
C ALA A 325 8.02 -6.21 -11.72
N PRO A 326 8.09 -7.47 -12.18
CA PRO A 326 9.08 -7.89 -13.15
C PRO A 326 8.79 -7.31 -14.53
N GLY A 327 9.85 -7.02 -15.28
CA GLY A 327 9.76 -6.66 -16.69
C GLY A 327 9.23 -5.24 -16.92
N GLY A 328 9.97 -4.46 -17.69
CA GLY A 328 9.46 -3.18 -18.17
C GLY A 328 10.44 -2.51 -19.10
N THR A 329 9.91 -1.90 -20.15
CA THR A 329 10.73 -1.08 -21.04
C THR A 329 11.16 0.20 -20.31
N ARG A 330 12.19 0.87 -20.81
CA ARG A 330 12.61 2.19 -20.30
C ARG A 330 11.44 3.18 -20.24
N ASP A 331 10.56 3.15 -21.26
CA ASP A 331 9.38 4.02 -21.30
C ASP A 331 8.35 3.67 -20.24
N GLN A 332 8.13 2.38 -19.95
CA GLN A 332 7.25 1.97 -18.86
C GLN A 332 7.81 2.42 -17.51
N ALA A 333 9.10 2.22 -17.28
CA ALA A 333 9.75 2.67 -16.06
C ALA A 333 9.67 4.20 -15.90
N ALA A 334 9.87 4.96 -16.98
CA ALA A 334 9.71 6.40 -16.98
C ALA A 334 8.28 6.81 -16.59
N ARG A 335 7.25 6.16 -17.15
CA ARG A 335 5.85 6.42 -16.77
C ARG A 335 5.58 6.12 -15.31
N VAL A 336 6.01 4.96 -14.81
CA VAL A 336 5.86 4.57 -13.40
C VAL A 336 6.52 5.62 -12.50
N ILE A 337 7.80 5.94 -12.74
CA ILE A 337 8.54 6.90 -11.91
C ILE A 337 7.90 8.29 -11.95
N ALA A 338 7.45 8.75 -13.12
CA ALA A 338 6.74 10.03 -13.27
C ALA A 338 5.48 10.07 -12.39
N THR A 339 4.67 9.02 -12.42
CA THR A 339 3.48 8.91 -11.57
C THR A 339 3.83 8.86 -10.08
N ARG A 340 4.90 8.13 -9.70
CA ARG A 340 5.39 8.03 -8.32
C ARG A 340 5.93 9.35 -7.79
N ILE A 341 6.41 10.26 -8.63
CA ILE A 341 6.83 11.62 -8.19
C ILE A 341 5.73 12.68 -8.38
N GLY A 342 4.49 12.25 -8.61
CA GLY A 342 3.31 13.12 -8.65
C GLY A 342 3.10 13.87 -9.97
N MET A 343 3.78 13.47 -11.06
CA MET A 343 3.51 14.04 -12.37
C MET A 343 2.20 13.48 -12.94
N THR A 344 1.42 14.34 -13.59
CA THR A 344 0.11 14.01 -14.16
C THR A 344 0.14 14.12 -15.68
N GLY A 345 -0.62 13.25 -16.37
CA GLY A 345 -0.74 13.27 -17.82
C GLY A 345 0.39 12.52 -18.53
N PRO A 346 0.46 12.62 -19.88
CA PRO A 346 1.54 12.01 -20.65
C PRO A 346 2.85 12.76 -20.38
N VAL A 347 3.82 12.08 -19.75
CA VAL A 347 5.12 12.63 -19.40
C VAL A 347 6.19 12.09 -20.34
N SER A 348 6.97 12.98 -20.95
CA SER A 348 8.12 12.59 -21.76
C SER A 348 9.34 12.26 -20.87
N LEU A 349 10.24 11.40 -21.35
CA LEU A 349 11.47 11.08 -20.61
C LEU A 349 12.32 12.34 -20.31
N PRO A 350 12.53 13.30 -21.25
CA PRO A 350 13.22 14.55 -20.94
C PRO A 350 12.59 15.34 -19.79
N ASP A 351 11.25 15.45 -19.74
CA ASP A 351 10.55 16.17 -18.67
C ASP A 351 10.72 15.47 -17.33
N LEU A 352 10.64 14.14 -17.32
CA LEU A 352 10.94 13.33 -16.13
C LEU A 352 12.37 13.59 -15.63
N LEU A 353 13.37 13.54 -16.53
CA LEU A 353 14.76 13.77 -16.15
C LEU A 353 14.98 15.19 -15.61
N ALA A 354 14.31 16.21 -16.18
CA ALA A 354 14.34 17.57 -15.64
C ALA A 354 13.74 17.63 -14.22
N ARG A 355 12.58 17.00 -14.04
CA ARG A 355 11.88 16.90 -12.74
C ARG A 355 12.73 16.24 -11.66
N LEU A 356 13.40 15.13 -11.99
CA LEU A 356 14.29 14.42 -11.06
C LEU A 356 15.51 15.26 -10.68
N ARG A 357 16.05 16.09 -11.59
CA ARG A 357 17.15 17.03 -11.29
C ARG A 357 16.72 18.10 -10.28
N GLU A 358 15.52 18.68 -10.44
CA GLU A 358 14.97 19.69 -9.52
C GLU A 358 14.71 19.15 -8.11
N ARG A 359 14.19 17.91 -8.05
CA ARG A 359 13.96 17.18 -6.79
C ARG A 359 15.29 16.84 -6.11
N GLY A 360 16.32 16.52 -6.90
CA GLY A 360 17.64 16.10 -6.43
C GLY A 360 17.81 14.59 -6.35
N ASP A 361 16.99 13.82 -7.07
CA ASP A 361 17.01 12.35 -7.14
C ASP A 361 18.13 11.87 -8.09
N ARG A 362 19.39 12.07 -7.68
CA ARG A 362 20.60 11.79 -8.50
C ARG A 362 20.82 10.31 -8.79
N ASP A 363 20.41 9.46 -7.86
CA ASP A 363 20.43 8.01 -7.96
C ASP A 363 19.49 7.48 -9.06
N LEU A 364 18.26 8.00 -9.13
CA LEU A 364 17.33 7.70 -10.22
C LEU A 364 17.87 8.20 -11.56
N LEU A 365 18.42 9.42 -11.60
CA LEU A 365 19.03 9.97 -12.81
C LEU A 365 20.14 9.06 -13.36
N ALA A 366 21.04 8.55 -12.51
CA ALA A 366 22.15 7.69 -12.93
C ALA A 366 21.70 6.33 -13.52
N LEU A 367 20.51 5.87 -13.15
CA LEU A 367 19.94 4.60 -13.62
C LEU A 367 19.07 4.78 -14.87
N LEU A 368 18.55 5.99 -15.11
CA LEU A 368 17.69 6.32 -16.24
C LEU A 368 18.41 7.02 -17.39
N ASP A 369 19.70 7.33 -17.26
CA ASP A 369 20.54 7.92 -18.32
C ASP A 369 20.88 6.94 -19.45
#